data_AF-W1YJV6-F1
#
_entry.id   AF-W1YJV6-F1
#
_cell.length_a   1.000
_cell.length_b   1.000
_cell.length_c   1.000
_cell.angle_alpha   90.00
_cell.angle_beta   90.00
_cell.angle_gamma   90.00
#
_symmetry.space_group_name_H-M   'P 1'
#
loop_
_entity.id
_entity.type
_entity.pdbx_description
1 polymer ?
#
loop_
_entity_poly.entity_id
_entity_poly.type
_entity_poly.pdbx_seq_one_letter_code
_entity_poly.pdbx_strand_id
1 'polypeptide(L)' 'DVAKEFNGDVQIELTGYWTWEQAQQWRDAGIGQVVYHRSRDAQAAGVAWGEADITAIKRLSDMGFKVTVTGGLAL' A
#
# COMPACT_ATOMS: atom_id res chain seq x y z
N ASP A 1 17.80 -5.71 -6.46
CA ASP A 1 18.78 -5.30 -7.48
C ASP A 1 18.31 -5.49 -8.91
N VAL A 2 17.79 -6.67 -9.29
CA VAL A 2 17.27 -6.94 -10.66
C VAL A 2 16.40 -5.82 -11.25
N ALA A 3 15.36 -5.33 -10.55
CA ALA A 3 14.50 -4.28 -11.11
C ALA A 3 15.28 -3.01 -11.52
N LYS A 4 16.31 -2.62 -10.75
CA LYS A 4 17.14 -1.44 -11.03
C LYS A 4 18.01 -1.64 -12.27
N GLU A 5 18.50 -2.85 -12.53
CA GLU A 5 19.29 -3.17 -13.73
C GLU A 5 18.51 -2.93 -15.03
N PHE A 6 17.18 -3.01 -14.96
CA PHE A 6 16.27 -2.77 -16.07
C PHE A 6 15.57 -1.41 -16.02
N ASN A 7 16.09 -0.45 -15.23
CA ASN A 7 15.47 0.87 -14.99
C ASN A 7 14.01 0.79 -14.48
N GLY A 8 13.67 -0.31 -13.80
CA GLY A 8 12.38 -0.52 -13.16
C GLY A 8 12.39 -0.19 -11.67
N ASP A 9 11.23 -0.38 -11.05
CA ASP A 9 11.03 -0.20 -9.61
C ASP A 9 10.17 -1.35 -9.04
N VAL A 10 10.10 -1.44 -7.72
CA VAL A 10 9.33 -2.46 -7.00
C VAL A 10 8.23 -1.78 -6.19
N GLN A 11 7.05 -2.38 -6.22
CA GLN A 11 5.91 -1.99 -5.41
C GLN A 11 5.53 -3.14 -4.47
N ILE A 12 5.12 -2.82 -3.25
CA ILE A 12 4.61 -3.82 -2.29
C ILE A 12 3.09 -3.73 -2.24
N GLU A 13 2.42 -4.83 -2.58
CA GLU A 13 0.98 -5.00 -2.40
C GLU A 13 0.66 -5.24 -0.92
N LEU A 14 -0.16 -4.37 -0.33
CA LEU A 14 -0.59 -4.48 1.06
C LEU A 14 -1.86 -5.33 1.13
N THR A 15 -1.70 -6.56 1.63
CA THR A 15 -2.81 -7.49 1.88
C THR A 15 -2.64 -8.21 3.21
N GLY A 16 -3.75 -8.63 3.82
CA GLY A 16 -3.75 -9.31 5.11
C GLY A 16 -3.20 -8.43 6.24
N TYR A 17 -2.38 -9.03 7.10
CA TYR A 17 -1.84 -8.39 8.30
C TYR A 17 -0.37 -8.00 8.09
N TRP A 18 -0.15 -6.73 7.75
CA TRP A 18 1.17 -6.11 7.75
C TRP A 18 1.31 -5.15 8.95
N THR A 19 2.54 -4.81 9.32
CA THR A 19 2.81 -3.93 10.46
C THR A 19 3.60 -2.68 10.07
N TRP A 20 3.55 -1.66 10.91
CA TRP A 20 4.29 -0.41 10.68
C TRP A 20 5.81 -0.62 10.73
N GLU A 21 6.28 -1.60 11.49
CA GLU A 21 7.68 -2.01 11.53
C GLU A 21 8.11 -2.63 10.19
N GLN A 22 7.25 -3.43 9.55
CA GLN A 22 7.52 -3.95 8.21
C GLN A 22 7.55 -2.81 7.18
N ALA A 23 6.61 -1.86 7.28
CA ALA A 23 6.62 -0.68 6.42
C ALA A 23 7.92 0.13 6.57
N GLN A 24 8.44 0.29 7.79
CA GLN A 24 9.74 0.93 8.00
C GLN A 24 10.89 0.13 7.37
N GLN A 25 10.90 -1.19 7.56
CA GLN A 25 11.92 -2.05 6.94
C GLN A 25 11.94 -1.94 5.41
N TRP A 26 10.78 -1.77 4.76
CA TRP A 26 10.74 -1.55 3.31
C TRP A 26 11.35 -0.20 2.91
N ARG A 27 11.11 0.86 3.70
CA ARG A 27 11.76 2.17 3.49
C ARG A 27 13.27 2.06 3.64
N ASP A 28 13.73 1.37 4.68
CA ASP A 28 15.16 1.16 4.95
C ASP A 28 15.82 0.34 3.83
N ALA A 29 15.08 -0.60 3.23
CA ALA A 29 15.51 -1.36 2.04
C ALA A 29 15.46 -0.54 0.73
N GLY A 30 15.03 0.71 0.77
CA GLY A 30 14.96 1.62 -0.38
C GLY A 30 13.71 1.45 -1.26
N ILE A 31 12.68 0.74 -0.79
CA ILE A 31 11.40 0.65 -1.49
C ILE A 31 10.61 1.96 -1.31
N GLY A 32 10.15 2.52 -2.42
CA GLY A 32 9.43 3.81 -2.43
C GLY A 32 7.95 3.71 -2.73
N GLN A 33 7.41 2.53 -3.04
CA GLN A 33 6.05 2.39 -3.53
C GLN A 33 5.27 1.26 -2.85
N VAL A 34 4.02 1.53 -2.52
CA VAL A 34 3.07 0.55 -1.97
C VAL A 34 1.72 0.65 -2.66
N VAL A 35 0.99 -0.45 -2.67
CA VAL A 35 -0.38 -0.53 -3.18
C VAL A 35 -1.30 -0.88 -2.01
N TYR A 36 -2.14 0.08 -1.60
CA TYR A 36 -3.17 -0.12 -0.58
C TYR A 36 -4.45 -0.57 -1.26
N HIS A 37 -4.84 -1.83 -1.02
CA HIS A 37 -5.95 -2.47 -1.72
C HIS A 37 -7.06 -2.87 -0.75
N ARG A 38 -8.27 -2.37 -1.00
CA ARG A 38 -9.48 -2.91 -0.35
C ARG A 38 -9.90 -4.19 -1.07
N SER A 39 -9.70 -5.34 -0.42
CA SER A 39 -9.92 -6.65 -1.04
C SER A 39 -11.35 -6.84 -1.56
N ARG A 40 -11.48 -7.66 -2.62
CA ARG A 40 -12.77 -8.01 -3.22
C ARG A 40 -13.70 -8.70 -2.23
N ASP A 41 -13.17 -9.55 -1.35
CA ASP A 41 -13.95 -10.27 -0.35
C ASP A 41 -14.47 -9.32 0.73
N ALA A 42 -13.66 -8.35 1.16
CA ALA A 42 -14.10 -7.31 2.08
C ALA A 42 -15.23 -6.47 1.47
N GLN A 43 -15.11 -6.10 0.18
CA GLN A 43 -16.17 -5.40 -0.53
C GLN A 43 -17.46 -6.24 -0.63
N ALA A 44 -17.35 -7.54 -0.94
CA ALA A 44 -18.50 -8.44 -0.99
C ALA A 44 -19.16 -8.62 0.40
N ALA A 45 -18.38 -8.51 1.47
CA ALA A 45 -18.85 -8.50 2.86
C ALA A 45 -19.42 -7.14 3.32
N GLY A 46 -19.48 -6.13 2.43
CA GLY A 46 -20.03 -4.81 2.72
C GLY A 46 -19.07 -3.84 3.40
N VAL A 47 -17.77 -4.15 3.46
CA VAL A 47 -16.75 -3.22 3.99
C VAL A 47 -16.56 -2.07 2.99
N ALA A 48 -16.89 -0.86 3.43
CA ALA A 48 -16.67 0.37 2.68
C ALA A 48 -15.28 0.96 2.98
N TRP A 49 -14.85 1.91 2.15
CA TRP A 49 -13.72 2.79 2.50
C TRP A 49 -14.11 3.64 3.71
N GLY A 50 -13.21 3.78 4.68
CA GLY A 50 -13.47 4.56 5.89
C GLY A 50 -12.26 5.33 6.40
N GLU A 51 -12.46 6.02 7.53
CA GLU A 51 -11.44 6.86 8.17
C GLU A 51 -10.16 6.10 8.53
N ALA A 52 -10.27 4.83 8.91
CA ALA A 52 -9.12 3.98 9.20
C ALA A 52 -8.22 3.81 7.97
N ASP A 53 -8.83 3.62 6.78
CA ASP A 53 -8.08 3.50 5.53
C ASP A 53 -7.39 4.81 5.17
N ILE A 54 -8.12 5.93 5.26
CA ILE A 54 -7.55 7.26 4.98
C ILE A 54 -6.39 7.57 5.93
N THR A 55 -6.53 7.23 7.21
CA THR A 55 -5.46 7.39 8.21
C THR A 55 -4.24 6.55 7.86
N ALA A 56 -4.43 5.28 7.47
CA ALA A 56 -3.34 4.41 7.09
C ALA A 56 -2.63 4.88 5.81
N ILE A 57 -3.39 5.29 4.78
CA ILE A 57 -2.88 5.84 3.52
C ILE A 57 -2.06 7.11 3.78
N LYS A 58 -2.57 8.04 4.59
CA LYS A 58 -1.84 9.26 4.97
C LYS A 58 -0.54 8.92 5.68
N ARG A 59 -0.56 8.01 6.65
CA ARG A 59 0.65 7.58 7.36
C ARG A 59 1.69 6.97 6.42
N LEU A 60 1.29 6.12 5.47
CA LEU A 60 2.20 5.58 4.46
C LEU A 60 2.81 6.70 3.59
N SER A 61 2.00 7.68 3.18
CA SER A 61 2.49 8.86 2.47
C SER A 61 3.48 9.66 3.32
N ASP A 62 3.20 9.87 4.61
CA ASP A 62 4.07 10.60 5.54
C ASP A 62 5.41 9.87 5.80
N MET A 63 5.41 8.54 5.72
CA MET A 63 6.64 7.72 5.73
C MET A 63 7.46 7.85 4.44
N GLY A 64 6.94 8.55 3.42
CA GLY A 64 7.60 8.82 2.15
C GLY A 64 7.32 7.79 1.05
N PHE A 65 6.27 6.97 1.18
CA PHE A 65 5.82 6.12 0.08
C PHE A 65 4.98 6.90 -0.94
N LYS A 66 5.11 6.54 -2.21
CA LYS A 66 4.05 6.77 -3.20
C LYS A 66 2.99 5.69 -3.01
N VAL A 67 1.79 6.09 -2.61
CA VAL A 67 0.70 5.17 -2.29
C VAL A 67 -0.27 5.09 -3.46
N THR A 68 -0.36 3.91 -4.08
CA THR A 68 -1.42 3.58 -5.03
C THR A 68 -2.62 3.06 -4.24
N VAL A 69 -3.82 3.56 -4.54
CA VAL A 69 -5.07 3.10 -3.91
C VAL A 69 -5.91 2.36 -4.94
N THR A 70 -6.41 1.16 -4.58
CA THR A 70 -7.24 0.33 -5.46
C THR A 70 -8.28 -0.46 -4.69
N GLY A 71 -9.33 -0.92 -5.37
CA GLY A 71 -10.44 -1.70 -4.79
C GLY A 71 -11.77 -0.95 -4.79
N GLY A 72 -12.58 -1.19 -5.83
CA GLY A 72 -13.96 -0.71 -5.92
C GLY A 72 -14.13 0.81 -5.84
N LEU A 73 -13.21 1.56 -6.46
CA LEU A 73 -13.34 3.01 -6.65
C LEU A 73 -14.43 3.29 -7.69
N ALA A 74 -15.23 4.32 -7.43
CA ALA A 74 -16.29 4.81 -8.32
C ALA A 74 -16.09 6.32 -8.57
N LEU A 75 -16.70 6.82 -9.65
CA LEU A 75 -16.67 8.24 -10.07
C LEU A 75 -17.79 9.06 -9.41
#